data_AF-A0A3M1LAY9-F1
#
_entry.id   AF-A0A3M1LAY9-F1
#
_cell.length_a   1.000
_cell.length_b   1.000
_cell.length_c   1.000
_cell.angle_alpha   90.00
_cell.angle_beta   90.00
_cell.angle_gamma   90.00
#
_symmetry.space_group_name_H-M   'P 1'
#
loop_
_entity.id
_entity.type
_entity.pdbx_description
1 polymer ?
#
loop_
_entity_poly.entity_id
_entity_poly.type
_entity_poly.pdbx_seq_one_letter_code
_entity_poly.pdbx_strand_id
1 'polypeptide(L)'
;MGIQKVIMRLFSTSAAGLYMLLFAAAIGVATFIENDFGTSAAQKVVFRAWWFELLLVLFAISLLVNVYRYRMFQRRKWALLTFHLAMVIILIGAGVTRYFGYEGMMHIREGSASNHFLSRETYLLFEVQKDGKKYQFHEPVLFASLGDNHWEESYLLGGQALEVEVLEFIPNPKEVLRDDENGVPVLKIVMGGANGREEYYLKEGDRRRIRGTLFNFSNLDVPQAVNIRREGEQLFVKLPEPYTLTVMATQQRENLPAGVFHPLKLRSLYAGRNSSFVFGLYTPRGRVEIASASPKMESSSLG
;
A
#
# COMPACT_ATOMS: atom_id res chain seq x y z
N MET A 1 -21.36 3.49 -43.20
CA MET A 1 -21.82 2.13 -42.83
C MET A 1 -23.09 2.29 -41.98
N GLY A 2 -24.24 1.73 -42.38
CA GLY A 2 -25.50 2.00 -41.69
C GLY A 2 -25.52 1.50 -40.23
N ILE A 3 -26.13 2.24 -39.32
CA ILE A 3 -26.23 1.96 -37.87
C ILE A 3 -26.67 0.52 -37.60
N GLN A 4 -27.65 0.01 -38.36
CA GLN A 4 -28.14 -1.36 -38.23
C GLN A 4 -27.05 -2.41 -38.52
N LYS A 5 -26.14 -2.16 -39.47
CA LYS A 5 -25.04 -3.10 -39.78
C LYS A 5 -24.01 -3.19 -38.67
N VAL A 6 -23.78 -2.08 -37.95
CA VAL A 6 -22.86 -2.03 -36.81
C VAL A 6 -23.45 -2.83 -35.63
N ILE A 7 -24.71 -2.58 -35.29
CA ILE A 7 -25.43 -3.30 -34.22
C ILE A 7 -25.44 -4.81 -34.50
N MET A 8 -25.75 -5.22 -35.74
CA MET A 8 -25.77 -6.64 -36.11
C MET A 8 -24.41 -7.33 -36.02
N ARG A 9 -23.29 -6.60 -36.19
CA ARG A 9 -21.94 -7.14 -35.98
C ARG A 9 -21.58 -7.22 -34.50
N LEU A 10 -21.80 -6.13 -33.75
CA LEU A 10 -21.45 -6.02 -32.33
C LEU A 10 -22.21 -7.00 -31.44
N PHE A 11 -23.42 -7.40 -31.83
CA PHE A 11 -24.26 -8.33 -31.06
C PHE A 11 -24.50 -9.66 -31.80
N SER A 12 -23.54 -10.07 -32.64
CA SER A 12 -23.54 -11.38 -33.29
C SER A 12 -23.09 -12.49 -32.33
N THR A 13 -23.27 -13.76 -32.71
CA THR A 13 -22.73 -14.91 -31.98
C THR A 13 -21.21 -14.89 -31.92
N SER A 14 -20.55 -14.51 -33.01
CA SER A 14 -19.09 -14.35 -33.04
C SER A 14 -18.61 -13.26 -32.08
N ALA A 15 -19.34 -12.14 -31.99
CA ALA A 15 -19.04 -11.09 -31.02
C ALA A 15 -19.27 -11.56 -29.57
N ALA A 16 -20.35 -12.29 -29.30
CA ALA A 16 -20.58 -12.89 -27.97
C ALA A 16 -19.44 -13.84 -27.56
N GLY A 17 -18.96 -14.67 -28.48
CA GLY A 17 -17.80 -15.53 -28.26
C GLY A 17 -16.52 -14.74 -28.01
N LEU A 18 -16.29 -13.65 -28.75
CA LEU A 18 -15.16 -12.73 -28.50
C LEU A 18 -15.25 -12.10 -27.10
N TYR A 19 -16.42 -11.60 -26.69
CA TYR A 19 -16.60 -11.01 -25.36
C TYR A 19 -16.36 -12.03 -24.25
N MET A 20 -16.79 -13.29 -24.44
CA MET A 20 -16.50 -14.38 -23.50
C MET A 20 -14.99 -14.64 -23.38
N LEU A 21 -14.26 -14.67 -24.51
CA LEU A 21 -12.80 -14.84 -24.50
C LEU A 21 -12.08 -13.66 -23.82
N LEU A 22 -12.52 -12.43 -24.11
CA LEU A 22 -11.99 -11.23 -23.46
C LEU A 22 -12.28 -11.22 -21.96
N PHE A 23 -13.46 -11.67 -21.55
CA PHE A 23 -13.83 -11.81 -20.14
C PHE A 23 -12.94 -12.84 -19.43
N ALA A 24 -12.74 -14.02 -20.03
CA ALA A 24 -11.86 -15.04 -19.49
C ALA A 24 -10.40 -14.55 -19.39
N ALA A 25 -9.90 -13.87 -20.43
CA ALA A 25 -8.58 -13.26 -20.44
C ALA A 25 -8.44 -12.17 -19.36
N ALA A 26 -9.44 -11.30 -19.22
CA ALA A 26 -9.47 -10.25 -18.20
C ALA A 26 -9.42 -10.82 -16.78
N ILE A 27 -10.17 -11.89 -16.49
CA ILE A 27 -10.11 -12.58 -15.19
C ILE A 27 -8.73 -13.20 -14.99
N GLY A 28 -8.20 -13.89 -16.00
CA GLY A 28 -6.86 -14.49 -15.91
C GLY A 28 -5.78 -13.45 -15.61
N VAL A 29 -5.79 -12.32 -16.31
CA VAL A 29 -4.89 -11.19 -16.08
C VAL A 29 -5.11 -10.57 -14.69
N ALA A 30 -6.36 -10.40 -14.26
CA ALA A 30 -6.68 -9.86 -12.94
C ALA A 30 -6.07 -10.69 -11.81
N THR A 31 -6.04 -12.02 -11.94
CA THR A 31 -5.40 -12.92 -10.95
C THR A 31 -3.89 -12.65 -10.83
N PHE A 32 -3.19 -12.43 -11.93
CA PHE A 32 -1.76 -12.06 -11.89
C PHE A 32 -1.55 -10.67 -11.31
N ILE A 33 -2.39 -9.70 -11.69
CA ILE A 33 -2.34 -8.34 -11.12
C ILE A 33 -2.57 -8.39 -9.60
N GLU A 34 -3.55 -9.15 -9.14
CA GLU A 34 -3.81 -9.32 -7.71
C GLU A 34 -2.63 -9.97 -6.98
N ASN A 35 -1.99 -10.96 -7.60
CA ASN A 35 -0.82 -11.61 -7.03
C ASN A 35 0.36 -10.65 -6.85
N ASP A 36 0.61 -9.78 -7.83
CA ASP A 36 1.82 -8.95 -7.89
C ASP A 36 1.64 -7.58 -7.23
N PHE A 37 0.42 -7.01 -7.30
CA PHE A 37 0.11 -5.64 -6.87
C PHE A 37 -0.94 -5.58 -5.74
N GLY A 38 -1.67 -6.67 -5.51
CA GLY A 38 -2.68 -6.78 -4.47
C GLY A 38 -4.11 -6.60 -4.97
N THR A 39 -5.07 -6.93 -4.11
CA THR A 39 -6.51 -6.95 -4.46
C THR A 39 -7.03 -5.57 -4.88
N SER A 40 -6.54 -4.47 -4.27
CA SER A 40 -6.95 -3.10 -4.64
C SER A 40 -6.59 -2.77 -6.08
N ALA A 41 -5.42 -3.21 -6.56
CA ALA A 41 -4.97 -3.01 -7.94
C ALA A 41 -5.86 -3.75 -8.94
N ALA A 42 -6.13 -5.04 -8.71
CA ALA A 42 -7.03 -5.82 -9.58
C ALA A 42 -8.44 -5.24 -9.60
N GLN A 43 -8.94 -4.77 -8.45
CA GLN A 43 -10.20 -4.04 -8.38
C GLN A 43 -10.15 -2.76 -9.22
N LYS A 44 -9.12 -1.93 -9.05
CA LYS A 44 -9.01 -0.63 -9.72
C LYS A 44 -8.95 -0.76 -11.25
N VAL A 45 -8.08 -1.63 -11.76
CA VAL A 45 -7.78 -1.68 -13.20
C VAL A 45 -8.65 -2.65 -13.99
N VAL A 46 -9.26 -3.65 -13.32
CA VAL A 46 -10.15 -4.63 -13.97
C VAL A 46 -11.55 -4.57 -13.38
N PHE A 47 -11.76 -5.04 -12.16
CA PHE A 47 -13.12 -5.35 -11.70
C PHE A 47 -14.03 -4.13 -11.55
N ARG A 48 -13.48 -2.99 -11.11
CA ARG A 48 -14.18 -1.69 -10.98
C ARG A 48 -13.97 -0.77 -12.18
N ALA A 49 -13.14 -1.13 -13.15
CA ALA A 49 -12.88 -0.31 -14.31
C ALA A 49 -14.09 -0.25 -15.26
N TRP A 50 -14.30 0.92 -15.86
CA TRP A 50 -15.42 1.19 -16.78
C TRP A 50 -15.40 0.27 -18.02
N TRP A 51 -14.22 -0.09 -18.51
CA TRP A 51 -14.08 -0.91 -19.72
C TRP A 51 -14.54 -2.35 -19.49
N PHE A 52 -14.30 -2.89 -18.28
CA PHE A 52 -14.70 -4.24 -17.92
C PHE A 52 -16.21 -4.31 -17.75
N GLU A 53 -16.79 -3.26 -17.16
CA GLU A 53 -18.23 -3.10 -17.11
C GLU A 53 -18.85 -3.01 -18.50
N LEU A 54 -18.29 -2.20 -19.40
CA LEU A 54 -18.75 -2.11 -20.78
C LEU A 54 -18.70 -3.49 -21.47
N LEU A 55 -17.64 -4.26 -21.24
CA LEU A 55 -17.52 -5.62 -21.75
C LEU A 55 -18.67 -6.52 -21.26
N LEU A 56 -19.00 -6.48 -19.97
CA LEU A 56 -20.11 -7.26 -19.39
C LEU A 56 -21.47 -6.84 -19.95
N VAL A 57 -21.71 -5.54 -20.12
CA VAL A 57 -22.95 -5.01 -20.71
C VAL A 57 -23.07 -5.43 -22.18
N LEU A 58 -22.00 -5.30 -22.97
CA LEU A 58 -21.98 -5.76 -24.37
C LEU A 58 -22.25 -7.27 -24.46
N PHE A 59 -21.65 -8.05 -23.56
CA PHE A 59 -21.89 -9.48 -23.48
C PHE A 59 -23.35 -9.80 -23.14
N ALA A 60 -23.94 -9.17 -22.12
CA ALA A 60 -25.34 -9.35 -21.74
C ALA A 60 -26.32 -9.02 -22.89
N ILE A 61 -26.11 -7.89 -23.56
CA ILE A 61 -26.96 -7.49 -24.70
C ILE A 61 -26.79 -8.48 -25.86
N SER A 62 -25.57 -8.97 -26.12
CA SER A 62 -25.33 -9.96 -27.17
C SER A 62 -26.11 -11.26 -26.93
N LEU A 63 -26.24 -11.70 -25.67
CA LEU A 63 -27.03 -12.87 -25.30
C LEU A 63 -28.52 -12.64 -25.60
N LEU A 64 -29.07 -11.50 -25.21
CA LEU A 64 -30.47 -11.14 -25.46
C LEU A 64 -30.79 -11.04 -26.97
N VAL A 65 -29.91 -10.38 -27.73
CA VAL A 65 -30.05 -10.27 -29.20
C VAL A 65 -30.02 -11.64 -29.85
N ASN A 66 -29.12 -12.53 -29.43
CA ASN A 66 -29.04 -13.90 -29.95
C ASN A 66 -30.30 -14.72 -29.62
N VAL A 67 -30.85 -14.61 -28.41
CA VAL A 67 -32.12 -15.25 -28.03
C VAL A 67 -33.25 -14.87 -28.98
N TYR A 68 -33.39 -13.59 -29.30
CA TYR A 68 -34.40 -13.10 -30.23
C TYR A 68 -34.11 -13.52 -31.68
N ARG A 69 -32.88 -13.33 -32.15
CA ARG A 69 -32.45 -13.62 -33.52
C ARG A 69 -32.68 -15.08 -33.91
N TYR A 70 -32.39 -16.02 -33.02
CA TYR A 70 -32.57 -17.46 -33.27
C TYR A 70 -33.93 -18.00 -32.83
N ARG A 71 -34.86 -17.10 -32.43
CA ARG A 71 -36.21 -17.41 -31.96
C ARG A 71 -36.20 -18.55 -30.93
N MET A 72 -35.37 -18.41 -29.91
CA MET A 72 -35.14 -19.49 -28.92
C MET A 72 -36.36 -19.77 -28.02
N PHE A 73 -37.40 -18.95 -28.09
CA PHE A 73 -38.69 -19.14 -27.40
C PHE A 73 -39.48 -20.39 -27.81
N GLN A 74 -39.09 -21.05 -28.90
CA GLN A 74 -39.73 -22.30 -29.34
C GLN A 74 -39.54 -23.43 -28.33
N ARG A 75 -40.60 -24.21 -28.04
CA ARG A 75 -40.59 -25.32 -27.06
C ARG A 75 -39.39 -26.28 -27.20
N ARG A 76 -38.96 -26.55 -28.43
CA ARG A 76 -37.83 -27.44 -28.74
C ARG A 76 -36.46 -26.90 -28.29
N LYS A 77 -36.37 -25.60 -27.99
CA LYS A 77 -35.12 -24.88 -27.66
C LYS A 77 -35.09 -24.39 -26.21
N TRP A 78 -35.98 -24.88 -25.34
CA TRP A 78 -36.05 -24.41 -23.96
C TRP A 78 -34.75 -24.60 -23.18
N ALA A 79 -34.04 -25.72 -23.38
CA ALA A 79 -32.73 -25.91 -22.76
C ALA A 79 -31.74 -24.79 -23.15
N LEU A 80 -31.68 -24.42 -24.44
CA LEU A 80 -30.83 -23.33 -24.92
C LEU A 80 -31.29 -21.97 -24.39
N LEU A 81 -32.60 -21.71 -24.39
CA LEU A 81 -33.17 -20.47 -23.87
C LEU A 81 -32.83 -20.29 -22.39
N THR A 82 -33.04 -21.32 -21.57
CA THR A 82 -32.76 -21.30 -20.13
C THR A 82 -31.27 -21.04 -19.88
N PHE A 83 -30.37 -21.67 -20.63
CA PHE A 83 -28.94 -21.44 -20.51
C PHE A 83 -28.56 -19.96 -20.75
N HIS A 84 -29.09 -19.35 -21.81
CA HIS A 84 -28.81 -17.95 -22.11
C HIS A 84 -29.43 -17.00 -21.07
N LEU A 85 -30.68 -17.26 -20.66
CA LEU A 85 -31.36 -16.44 -19.67
C LEU A 85 -30.67 -16.53 -18.30
N ALA A 86 -30.15 -17.70 -17.91
CA ALA A 86 -29.36 -17.84 -16.68
C ALA A 86 -28.11 -16.96 -16.70
N MET A 87 -27.37 -16.91 -17.81
CA MET A 87 -26.21 -16.02 -17.95
C MET A 87 -26.62 -14.54 -17.85
N VAL A 88 -27.75 -14.14 -18.46
CA VAL A 88 -28.27 -12.78 -18.33
C VAL A 88 -28.64 -12.47 -16.88
N ILE A 89 -29.30 -13.38 -16.16
CA ILE A 89 -29.65 -13.22 -14.75
C ILE A 89 -28.39 -13.07 -13.89
N ILE A 90 -27.35 -13.89 -14.12
CA ILE A 90 -26.07 -13.78 -13.41
C ILE A 90 -25.42 -12.42 -13.64
N LEU A 91 -25.41 -11.92 -14.89
CA LEU A 91 -24.85 -10.61 -15.23
C LEU A 91 -25.65 -9.46 -14.60
N ILE A 92 -26.98 -9.55 -14.56
CA ILE A 92 -27.83 -8.58 -13.86
C ILE A 92 -27.52 -8.62 -12.36
N GLY A 93 -27.41 -9.80 -11.76
CA GLY A 93 -27.04 -9.96 -10.35
C GLY A 93 -25.68 -9.33 -10.03
N ALA A 94 -24.68 -9.54 -10.90
CA ALA A 94 -23.36 -8.92 -10.78
C ALA A 94 -23.45 -7.38 -10.84
N GLY A 95 -24.28 -6.83 -11.73
CA GLY A 95 -24.55 -5.40 -11.81
C GLY A 95 -25.19 -4.86 -10.51
N VAL A 96 -26.19 -5.56 -9.97
CA VAL A 96 -26.84 -5.18 -8.71
C VAL A 96 -25.81 -5.15 -7.56
N THR A 97 -24.99 -6.20 -7.41
CA THR A 97 -23.95 -6.25 -6.37
C THR A 97 -22.93 -5.13 -6.52
N ARG A 98 -22.56 -4.75 -7.75
CA ARG A 98 -21.60 -3.67 -8.01
C ARG A 98 -22.11 -2.29 -7.59
N TYR A 99 -23.37 -1.99 -7.90
CA TYR A 99 -23.93 -0.64 -7.73
C TYR A 99 -24.60 -0.42 -6.37
N PHE A 100 -25.10 -1.49 -5.75
CA PHE A 100 -25.88 -1.41 -4.52
C PHE A 100 -25.34 -2.30 -3.39
N GLY A 101 -24.30 -3.10 -3.67
CA GLY A 101 -23.69 -3.97 -2.68
C GLY A 101 -22.74 -3.21 -1.76
N TYR A 102 -22.68 -3.66 -0.50
CA TYR A 102 -21.71 -3.21 0.49
C TYR A 102 -20.80 -4.38 0.83
N GLU A 103 -19.50 -4.12 0.89
CA GLU A 103 -18.49 -5.14 1.14
C GLU A 103 -17.65 -4.76 2.36
N GLY A 104 -17.19 -5.77 3.08
CA GLY A 104 -16.35 -5.56 4.24
C GLY A 104 -15.99 -6.86 4.95
N MET A 105 -15.35 -6.73 6.10
CA MET A 105 -14.93 -7.85 6.93
C MET A 105 -15.64 -7.84 8.27
N MET A 106 -16.19 -8.99 8.65
CA MET A 106 -16.80 -9.20 9.96
C MET A 106 -16.04 -10.31 10.68
N HIS A 107 -15.31 -9.96 11.75
CA HIS A 107 -14.61 -10.94 12.56
C HIS A 107 -15.54 -11.49 13.64
N ILE A 108 -15.95 -12.76 13.53
CA ILE A 108 -16.80 -13.43 14.51
C ILE A 108 -15.99 -14.50 15.23
N ARG A 109 -15.93 -14.43 16.56
CA ARG A 109 -15.33 -15.48 17.39
C ARG A 109 -16.32 -16.63 17.58
N GLU A 110 -15.81 -17.84 17.78
CA GLU A 110 -16.63 -19.00 18.08
C GLU A 110 -17.51 -18.75 19.31
N GLY A 111 -18.79 -19.13 19.22
CA GLY A 111 -19.80 -18.88 20.26
C GLY A 111 -20.26 -17.42 20.39
N SER A 112 -19.77 -16.51 19.55
CA SER A 112 -20.14 -15.08 19.56
C SER A 112 -21.03 -14.70 18.37
N ALA A 113 -21.71 -13.55 18.48
CA ALA A 113 -22.44 -12.92 17.38
C ALA A 113 -21.95 -11.48 17.19
N SER A 114 -21.99 -10.98 15.95
CA SER A 114 -21.73 -9.57 15.62
C SER A 114 -22.83 -9.03 14.72
N ASN A 115 -23.18 -7.76 14.93
CA ASN A 115 -24.09 -6.98 14.08
C ASN A 115 -23.40 -5.78 13.41
N HIS A 116 -22.06 -5.73 13.45
CA HIS A 116 -21.24 -4.70 12.83
C HIS A 116 -20.09 -5.32 12.04
N PHE A 117 -19.68 -4.66 10.97
CA PHE A 117 -18.57 -5.09 10.11
C PHE A 117 -17.72 -3.88 9.71
N LEU A 118 -16.47 -4.12 9.38
CA LEU A 118 -15.54 -3.12 8.88
C LEU A 118 -15.71 -3.00 7.36
N SER A 119 -16.06 -1.82 6.85
CA SER A 119 -16.18 -1.58 5.41
C SER A 119 -14.85 -1.81 4.68
N ARG A 120 -14.92 -2.31 3.45
CA ARG A 120 -13.77 -2.44 2.54
C ARG A 120 -13.46 -1.14 1.79
N GLU A 121 -14.32 -0.15 1.90
CA GLU A 121 -14.09 1.16 1.27
C GLU A 121 -12.94 1.90 1.93
N THR A 122 -12.10 2.49 1.08
CA THR A 122 -10.96 3.30 1.50
C THR A 122 -11.31 4.78 1.42
N TYR A 123 -10.84 5.54 2.41
CA TYR A 123 -11.13 6.96 2.52
C TYR A 123 -9.81 7.73 2.66
N LEU A 124 -9.70 8.85 1.94
CA LEU A 124 -8.69 9.87 2.18
C LEU A 124 -9.19 10.75 3.34
N LEU A 125 -8.50 10.68 4.46
CA LEU A 125 -8.82 11.42 5.67
C LEU A 125 -7.84 12.58 5.83
N PHE A 126 -8.34 13.80 5.94
CA PHE A 126 -7.50 14.97 6.22
C PHE A 126 -8.23 15.97 7.13
N GLU A 127 -7.43 16.71 7.90
CA GLU A 127 -7.92 17.76 8.82
C GLU A 127 -7.34 19.11 8.40
N VAL A 128 -8.21 20.11 8.36
CA VAL A 128 -7.84 21.51 8.10
C VAL A 128 -8.12 22.33 9.34
N GLN A 129 -7.11 23.07 9.82
CA GLN A 129 -7.25 24.00 10.93
C GLN A 129 -7.28 25.44 10.41
N LYS A 130 -8.36 26.16 10.73
CA LYS A 130 -8.54 27.56 10.34
C LYS A 130 -9.31 28.31 11.43
N ASP A 131 -8.82 29.49 11.82
CA ASP A 131 -9.44 30.37 12.84
C ASP A 131 -9.77 29.64 14.16
N GLY A 132 -8.90 28.71 14.58
CA GLY A 132 -9.10 27.89 15.78
C GLY A 132 -10.16 26.79 15.64
N LYS A 133 -10.79 26.65 14.47
CA LYS A 133 -11.72 25.56 14.13
C LYS A 133 -11.01 24.43 13.38
N LYS A 134 -11.44 23.20 13.62
CA LYS A 134 -10.99 21.98 12.93
C LYS A 134 -12.09 21.51 12.00
N TYR A 135 -11.73 21.26 10.74
CA TYR A 135 -12.60 20.67 9.72
C TYR A 135 -12.02 19.30 9.35
N GLN A 136 -12.85 18.26 9.38
CA GLN A 136 -12.43 16.89 9.06
C GLN A 136 -13.15 16.44 7.79
N PHE A 137 -12.39 15.86 6.85
CA PHE A 137 -12.86 15.42 5.56
C PHE A 137 -12.63 13.92 5.38
N HIS A 138 -13.61 13.26 4.75
CA HIS A 138 -13.68 11.81 4.62
C HIS A 138 -14.06 11.48 3.18
N GLU A 139 -13.07 11.43 2.29
CA GLU A 139 -13.32 11.34 0.85
C GLU A 139 -13.15 9.90 0.37
N PRO A 140 -14.17 9.28 -0.26
CA PRO A 140 -14.06 7.91 -0.75
C PRO A 140 -13.07 7.88 -1.92
N VAL A 141 -12.05 7.06 -1.80
CA VAL A 141 -11.01 6.89 -2.82
C VAL A 141 -10.77 5.41 -3.06
N LEU A 142 -10.22 5.06 -4.23
CA LEU A 142 -9.73 3.71 -4.51
C LEU A 142 -8.27 3.83 -4.92
N PHE A 143 -7.38 4.08 -3.96
CA PHE A 143 -5.95 4.07 -4.25
C PHE A 143 -5.42 2.64 -4.36
N ALA A 144 -4.54 2.43 -5.32
CA ALA A 144 -3.92 1.14 -5.55
C ALA A 144 -2.50 1.32 -6.09
N SER A 145 -1.64 0.33 -5.91
CA SER A 145 -0.28 0.34 -6.44
C SER A 145 -0.20 0.34 -7.97
N LEU A 146 -1.29 -0.02 -8.66
CA LEU A 146 -1.41 0.01 -10.11
C LEU A 146 -2.68 0.76 -10.53
N GLY A 147 -2.54 1.65 -11.52
CA GLY A 147 -3.61 2.51 -12.02
C GLY A 147 -3.40 3.98 -11.64
N ASP A 148 -4.36 4.82 -12.01
CA ASP A 148 -4.30 6.27 -11.78
C ASP A 148 -4.85 6.65 -10.41
N ASN A 149 -4.00 7.15 -9.52
CA ASN A 149 -4.35 7.61 -8.17
C ASN A 149 -4.53 9.13 -8.06
N HIS A 150 -4.61 9.85 -9.18
CA HIS A 150 -4.90 11.28 -9.14
C HIS A 150 -6.24 11.55 -8.44
N TRP A 151 -6.23 12.53 -7.55
CA TRP A 151 -7.39 12.99 -6.81
C TRP A 151 -7.18 14.47 -6.48
N GLU A 152 -8.19 15.28 -6.78
CA GLU A 152 -8.21 16.71 -6.55
C GLU A 152 -9.63 17.13 -6.21
N GLU A 153 -9.81 17.94 -5.17
CA GLU A 153 -11.10 18.52 -4.81
C GLU A 153 -10.95 19.94 -4.26
N SER A 154 -12.02 20.73 -4.42
CA SER A 154 -12.09 22.12 -3.98
C SER A 154 -13.18 22.35 -2.93
N TYR A 155 -12.81 22.99 -1.83
CA TYR A 155 -13.67 23.25 -0.68
C TYR A 155 -13.78 24.75 -0.40
N LEU A 156 -14.93 25.18 0.13
CA LEU A 156 -15.13 26.56 0.61
C LEU A 156 -15.15 26.58 2.13
N LEU A 157 -14.09 27.14 2.73
CA LEU A 157 -13.93 27.25 4.18
C LEU A 157 -13.92 28.72 4.61
N GLY A 158 -15.01 29.17 5.23
CA GLY A 158 -15.12 30.55 5.71
C GLY A 158 -14.95 31.58 4.59
N GLY A 159 -15.49 31.30 3.41
CA GLY A 159 -15.43 32.19 2.23
C GLY A 159 -14.11 32.15 1.44
N GLN A 160 -13.15 31.30 1.81
CA GLN A 160 -11.93 31.07 1.02
C GLN A 160 -11.97 29.69 0.37
N ALA A 161 -11.54 29.61 -0.88
CA ALA A 161 -11.34 28.34 -1.58
C ALA A 161 -10.08 27.64 -1.04
N LEU A 162 -10.22 26.35 -0.75
CA LEU A 162 -9.14 25.43 -0.42
C LEU A 162 -9.15 24.34 -1.48
N GLU A 163 -8.04 24.21 -2.20
CA GLU A 163 -7.81 23.15 -3.16
C GLU A 163 -6.91 22.09 -2.52
N VAL A 164 -7.27 20.82 -2.64
CA VAL A 164 -6.52 19.71 -2.09
C VAL A 164 -6.26 18.72 -3.21
N GLU A 165 -4.98 18.43 -3.45
CA GLU A 165 -4.53 17.48 -4.46
C GLU A 165 -3.64 16.40 -3.82
N VAL A 166 -3.82 15.14 -4.25
CA VAL A 166 -2.89 14.06 -3.96
C VAL A 166 -1.71 14.12 -4.94
N LEU A 167 -0.56 14.55 -4.45
CA LEU A 167 0.67 14.66 -5.25
C LEU A 167 1.28 13.29 -5.60
N GLU A 168 1.31 12.38 -4.63
CA GLU A 168 1.92 11.05 -4.82
C GLU A 168 1.28 10.03 -3.88
N PHE A 169 1.03 8.83 -4.41
CA PHE A 169 0.61 7.67 -3.63
C PHE A 169 1.76 6.65 -3.57
N ILE A 170 2.31 6.43 -2.37
CA ILE A 170 3.40 5.48 -2.13
C ILE A 170 2.84 4.26 -1.38
N PRO A 171 2.68 3.10 -2.03
CA PRO A 171 2.24 1.88 -1.33
C PRO A 171 3.34 1.36 -0.41
N ASN A 172 2.96 0.92 0.79
CA ASN A 172 3.87 0.38 1.80
C ASN A 172 5.08 1.30 2.07
N PRO A 173 4.86 2.54 2.52
CA PRO A 173 5.93 3.52 2.66
C PRO A 173 6.97 3.05 3.68
N LYS A 174 8.25 3.13 3.30
CA LYS A 174 9.38 2.87 4.18
C LYS A 174 10.48 3.89 3.93
N GLU A 175 11.15 4.30 5.00
CA GLU A 175 12.35 5.13 4.90
C GLU A 175 13.51 4.32 4.25
N VAL A 176 14.09 4.87 3.19
CA VAL A 176 15.24 4.33 2.49
C VAL A 176 16.34 5.38 2.46
N LEU A 177 17.57 4.94 2.73
CA LEU A 177 18.76 5.78 2.64
C LEU A 177 19.42 5.60 1.28
N ARG A 178 19.63 6.71 0.57
CA ARG A 178 20.41 6.76 -0.67
C ARG A 178 21.59 7.73 -0.55
N ASP A 179 22.59 7.51 -1.38
CA ASP A 179 23.68 8.47 -1.58
C ASP A 179 23.15 9.69 -2.34
N ASP A 180 23.52 10.90 -1.89
CA ASP A 180 23.15 12.18 -2.51
C ASP A 180 24.35 13.12 -2.39
N GLU A 181 24.77 13.77 -3.49
CA GLU A 181 25.91 14.70 -3.47
C GLU A 181 25.72 15.87 -2.48
N ASN A 182 24.48 16.27 -2.24
CA ASN A 182 24.09 17.32 -1.29
C ASN A 182 23.57 16.75 0.05
N GLY A 183 23.71 15.44 0.25
CA GLY A 183 23.27 14.75 1.45
C GLY A 183 24.09 15.10 2.69
N VAL A 184 23.57 14.67 3.85
CA VAL A 184 24.24 14.85 5.15
C VAL A 184 24.70 13.49 5.68
N PRO A 185 25.63 13.42 6.65
CA PRO A 185 26.00 12.14 7.22
C PRO A 185 24.80 11.47 7.91
N VAL A 186 24.51 10.22 7.55
CA VAL A 186 23.39 9.44 8.10
C VAL A 186 23.87 8.08 8.57
N LEU A 187 23.42 7.69 9.76
CA LEU A 187 23.65 6.38 10.35
C LEU A 187 22.35 5.57 10.38
N LYS A 188 22.39 4.37 9.82
CA LYS A 188 21.31 3.39 9.89
C LYS A 188 21.42 2.58 11.17
N ILE A 189 20.38 2.64 12.00
CA ILE A 189 20.24 1.88 13.24
C ILE A 189 19.18 0.80 13.02
N VAL A 190 19.52 -0.44 13.37
CA VAL A 190 18.62 -1.59 13.25
C VAL A 190 18.34 -2.13 14.65
N MET A 191 17.06 -2.34 14.96
CA MET A 191 16.61 -2.88 16.24
C MET A 191 15.57 -3.99 16.02
N GLY A 192 15.44 -4.89 17.01
CA GLY A 192 14.30 -5.80 17.06
C GLY A 192 13.06 -5.08 17.58
N GLY A 193 11.93 -5.27 16.90
CA GLY A 193 10.61 -4.77 17.28
C GLY A 193 9.55 -5.87 17.23
N ALA A 194 8.29 -5.50 17.46
CA ALA A 194 7.17 -6.45 17.52
C ALA A 194 7.00 -7.25 16.22
N ASN A 195 7.34 -6.64 15.07
CA ASN A 195 7.24 -7.24 13.75
C ASN A 195 8.61 -7.72 13.21
N GLY A 196 9.58 -7.94 14.10
CA GLY A 196 10.92 -8.39 13.73
C GLY A 196 11.90 -7.22 13.53
N ARG A 197 12.70 -7.27 12.47
CA ARG A 197 13.78 -6.30 12.22
C ARG A 197 13.22 -4.95 11.78
N GLU A 198 13.52 -3.89 12.52
CA GLU A 198 13.15 -2.52 12.21
C GLU A 198 14.38 -1.67 11.93
N GLU A 199 14.23 -0.70 11.03
CA GLU A 199 15.31 0.14 10.54
C GLU A 199 14.96 1.60 10.78
N TYR A 200 15.92 2.34 11.33
CA TYR A 200 15.81 3.75 11.67
C TYR A 200 17.02 4.49 11.14
N TYR A 201 16.86 5.77 10.86
CA TYR A 201 17.94 6.63 10.38
C TYR A 201 18.16 7.80 11.33
N LEU A 202 19.43 8.10 11.58
CA LEU A 202 19.89 9.17 12.47
C LEU A 202 20.87 10.04 11.68
N LYS A 203 20.50 11.29 11.42
CA LYS A 203 21.34 12.26 10.69
C LYS A 203 22.31 12.94 11.66
N GLU A 204 23.46 13.41 11.16
CA GLU A 204 24.37 14.23 11.97
C GLU A 204 23.64 15.52 12.43
N GLY A 205 23.73 15.81 13.71
CA GLY A 205 22.95 16.82 14.42
C GLY A 205 21.71 16.28 15.14
N ASP A 206 21.24 15.07 14.81
CA ASP A 206 20.02 14.54 15.40
C ASP A 206 20.20 14.09 16.85
N ARG A 207 19.13 14.32 17.62
CA ARG A 207 18.90 13.71 18.92
C ARG A 207 17.51 13.08 18.93
N ARG A 208 17.45 11.76 18.94
CA ARG A 208 16.19 11.02 18.77
C ARG A 208 16.08 9.89 19.78
N ARG A 209 14.90 9.74 20.38
CA ARG A 209 14.56 8.56 21.17
C ARG A 209 13.94 7.52 20.26
N ILE A 210 14.54 6.33 20.20
CA ILE A 210 14.11 5.24 19.34
C ILE A 210 13.93 4.00 20.22
N ARG A 211 12.73 3.44 20.26
CA ARG A 211 12.37 2.26 21.10
C ARG A 211 12.83 2.40 22.57
N GLY A 212 12.76 3.62 23.12
CA GLY A 212 13.18 3.92 24.50
C GLY A 212 14.64 4.32 24.67
N THR A 213 15.53 3.98 23.73
CA THR A 213 16.95 4.37 23.74
C THR A 213 17.14 5.76 23.15
N LEU A 214 17.86 6.63 23.87
CA LEU A 214 18.20 7.96 23.37
C LEU A 214 19.48 7.88 22.54
N PHE A 215 19.40 8.25 21.28
CA PHE A 215 20.55 8.38 20.39
C PHE A 215 20.86 9.85 20.14
N ASN A 216 22.14 10.19 20.11
CA ASN A 216 22.64 11.54 19.85
C ASN A 216 23.80 11.43 18.86
N PHE A 217 23.63 11.93 17.63
CA PHE A 217 24.70 11.99 16.64
C PHE A 217 25.18 13.44 16.53
N SER A 218 26.06 13.86 17.44
CA SER A 218 26.61 15.21 17.45
C SER A 218 27.92 15.26 18.22
N ASN A 219 28.60 16.42 18.18
CA ASN A 219 29.82 16.66 18.94
C ASN A 219 29.57 17.01 20.42
N LEU A 220 28.31 17.11 20.85
CA LEU A 220 27.93 17.44 22.22
C LEU A 220 27.39 16.20 22.93
N ASP A 221 28.08 15.75 23.97
CA ASP A 221 27.67 14.60 24.76
C ASP A 221 26.35 14.85 25.50
N VAL A 222 25.45 13.89 25.42
CA VAL A 222 24.15 13.89 26.12
C VAL A 222 24.16 12.79 27.17
N PRO A 223 23.89 13.11 28.45
CA PRO A 223 23.77 12.11 29.50
C PRO A 223 22.73 11.04 29.17
N GLN A 224 23.03 9.78 29.50
CA GLN A 224 22.18 8.61 29.25
C GLN A 224 21.86 8.31 27.78
N ALA A 225 22.50 8.99 26.83
CA ALA A 225 22.39 8.70 25.40
C ALA A 225 23.49 7.75 24.92
N VAL A 226 23.19 7.02 23.84
CA VAL A 226 24.19 6.48 22.93
C VAL A 226 24.70 7.65 22.10
N ASN A 227 25.89 8.15 22.45
CA ASN A 227 26.51 9.29 21.81
C ASN A 227 27.37 8.80 20.64
N ILE A 228 27.07 9.28 19.44
CA ILE A 228 27.87 9.08 18.25
C ILE A 228 28.48 10.41 17.88
N ARG A 229 29.79 10.42 17.64
CA ARG A 229 30.48 11.59 17.09
C ARG A 229 31.37 11.17 15.93
N ARG A 230 31.70 12.13 15.09
CA ARG A 230 32.56 11.95 13.93
C ARG A 230 33.83 12.74 14.11
N GLU A 231 34.97 12.09 13.87
CA GLU A 231 36.29 12.71 13.86
C GLU A 231 36.94 12.39 12.50
N GLY A 232 36.89 13.34 11.57
CA GLY A 232 37.26 13.10 10.17
C GLY A 232 36.29 12.11 9.50
N GLU A 233 36.84 10.99 9.02
CA GLU A 233 36.09 9.88 8.39
C GLU A 233 35.71 8.77 9.39
N GLN A 234 36.20 8.85 10.63
CA GLN A 234 35.96 7.82 11.65
C GLN A 234 34.79 8.20 12.54
N LEU A 235 33.98 7.20 12.88
CA LEU A 235 32.89 7.32 13.84
C LEU A 235 33.30 6.72 15.17
N PHE A 236 32.90 7.39 16.25
CA PHE A 236 33.10 6.94 17.61
C PHE A 236 31.76 6.85 18.32
N VAL A 237 31.63 5.86 19.22
CA VAL A 237 30.45 5.65 20.04
C VAL A 237 30.81 5.65 21.51
N LYS A 238 30.05 6.39 22.31
CA LYS A 238 30.08 6.37 23.77
C LYS A 238 28.74 5.90 24.29
N LEU A 239 28.78 4.82 25.07
CA LEU A 239 27.61 4.11 25.55
C LEU A 239 27.25 4.55 26.97
N PRO A 240 25.95 4.63 27.32
CA PRO A 240 25.51 5.12 28.62
C PRO A 240 25.63 4.06 29.74
N GLU A 241 25.72 2.79 29.38
CA GLU A 241 25.96 1.64 30.25
C GLU A 241 26.92 0.66 29.54
N PRO A 242 27.43 -0.39 30.19
CA PRO A 242 28.26 -1.39 29.52
C PRO A 242 27.46 -2.18 28.47
N TYR A 243 28.08 -2.48 27.33
CA TYR A 243 27.50 -3.31 26.26
C TYR A 243 28.46 -4.43 25.88
N THR A 244 27.91 -5.55 25.43
CA THR A 244 28.66 -6.55 24.67
C THR A 244 28.50 -6.25 23.18
N LEU A 245 29.62 -6.04 22.50
CA LEU A 245 29.70 -5.91 21.06
C LEU A 245 29.91 -7.30 20.45
N THR A 246 29.08 -7.69 19.49
CA THR A 246 29.28 -8.92 18.70
C THR A 246 29.39 -8.57 17.23
N VAL A 247 30.55 -8.80 16.61
CA VAL A 247 30.75 -8.58 15.17
C VAL A 247 30.02 -9.69 14.41
N MET A 248 29.04 -9.33 13.57
CA MET A 248 28.13 -10.33 12.98
C MET A 248 28.85 -11.35 12.09
N ALA A 249 29.85 -10.91 11.33
CA ALA A 249 30.58 -11.77 10.38
C ALA A 249 31.50 -12.78 11.08
N THR A 250 32.16 -12.39 12.17
CA THR A 250 33.17 -13.22 12.84
C THR A 250 32.66 -13.85 14.14
N GLN A 251 31.50 -13.43 14.63
CA GLN A 251 30.94 -13.78 15.94
C GLN A 251 31.86 -13.41 17.12
N GLN A 252 32.91 -12.62 16.88
CA GLN A 252 33.81 -12.14 17.93
C GLN A 252 33.06 -11.22 18.87
N ARG A 253 33.26 -11.43 20.18
CA ARG A 253 32.63 -10.67 21.25
C ARG A 253 33.67 -9.82 21.96
N GLU A 254 33.28 -8.59 22.26
CA GLU A 254 34.09 -7.61 22.98
C GLU A 254 33.19 -6.89 23.99
N ASN A 255 33.68 -6.67 25.21
CA ASN A 255 32.94 -5.89 26.21
C ASN A 255 33.36 -4.43 26.15
N LEU A 256 32.40 -3.54 25.94
CA LEU A 256 32.61 -2.10 25.88
C LEU A 256 32.19 -1.45 27.20
N PRO A 257 33.11 -0.79 27.94
CA PRO A 257 32.75 -0.05 29.14
C PRO A 257 31.93 1.19 28.82
N ALA A 258 31.09 1.60 29.78
CA ALA A 258 30.28 2.82 29.70
C ALA A 258 31.14 4.09 29.77
N GLY A 259 30.62 5.20 29.23
CA GLY A 259 31.16 6.54 29.48
C GLY A 259 32.44 6.91 28.71
N VAL A 260 33.04 5.96 27.98
CA VAL A 260 34.24 6.15 27.16
C VAL A 260 33.89 6.00 25.68
N PHE A 261 34.55 6.77 24.81
CA PHE A 261 34.42 6.64 23.37
C PHE A 261 35.26 5.48 22.83
N HIS A 262 34.64 4.67 21.99
CA HIS A 262 35.26 3.57 21.25
C HIS A 262 35.05 3.76 19.76
N PRO A 263 35.93 3.27 18.88
CA PRO A 263 35.65 3.21 17.46
C PRO A 263 34.32 2.50 17.19
N LEU A 264 33.41 3.14 16.45
CA LEU A 264 32.14 2.56 16.08
C LEU A 264 32.37 1.45 15.06
N LYS A 265 31.90 0.24 15.37
CA LYS A 265 31.93 -0.90 14.45
C LYS A 265 30.56 -1.05 13.80
N LEU A 266 30.51 -0.84 12.48
CA LEU A 266 29.31 -1.14 11.69
C LEU A 266 29.06 -2.65 11.64
N ARG A 267 27.84 -3.05 11.29
CA ARG A 267 27.40 -4.45 11.15
C ARG A 267 27.73 -5.30 12.38
N SER A 268 27.64 -4.68 13.56
CA SER A 268 27.94 -5.29 14.84
C SER A 268 26.79 -5.05 15.79
N LEU A 269 26.41 -6.09 16.54
CA LEU A 269 25.35 -6.02 17.53
C LEU A 269 25.91 -5.44 18.83
N TYR A 270 25.37 -4.30 19.24
CA TYR A 270 25.58 -3.71 20.55
C TYR A 270 24.44 -4.19 21.45
N ALA A 271 24.73 -5.10 22.37
CA ALA A 271 23.77 -5.62 23.34
C ALA A 271 24.06 -5.10 24.75
N GLY A 272 23.16 -4.26 25.27
CA GLY A 272 23.18 -3.75 26.64
C GLY A 272 22.07 -4.40 27.47
N ARG A 273 21.93 -3.96 28.72
CA ARG A 273 20.89 -4.49 29.63
C ARG A 273 19.49 -4.10 29.18
N ASN A 274 19.32 -2.85 28.74
CA ASN A 274 18.00 -2.30 28.43
C ASN A 274 17.70 -2.20 26.92
N SER A 275 18.72 -2.28 26.07
CA SER A 275 18.51 -2.20 24.63
C SER A 275 19.57 -2.97 23.83
N SER A 276 19.18 -3.42 22.65
CA SER A 276 20.06 -4.07 21.69
C SER A 276 19.83 -3.47 20.32
N PHE A 277 20.91 -3.06 19.65
CA PHE A 277 20.85 -2.39 18.35
C PHE A 277 22.09 -2.67 17.51
N VAL A 278 21.99 -2.40 16.22
CA VAL A 278 23.07 -2.57 15.24
C VAL A 278 23.22 -1.29 14.46
N PHE A 279 24.43 -0.76 14.36
CA PHE A 279 24.74 0.26 13.36
C PHE A 279 24.99 -0.44 12.03
N GLY A 280 23.99 -0.43 11.15
CA GLY A 280 23.99 -1.26 9.93
C GLY A 280 24.85 -0.68 8.80
N LEU A 281 24.76 0.63 8.60
CA LEU A 281 25.40 1.36 7.51
C LEU A 281 25.62 2.81 7.94
N TYR A 282 26.72 3.40 7.48
CA TYR A 282 26.96 4.84 7.54
C TYR A 282 27.12 5.36 6.11
N THR A 283 26.41 6.44 5.81
CA THR A 283 26.51 7.13 4.52
C THR A 283 26.96 8.56 4.78
N PRO A 284 28.18 8.97 4.37
CA PRO A 284 28.71 10.32 4.60
C PRO A 284 27.88 11.43 3.95
N ARG A 285 27.24 11.13 2.82
CA ARG A 285 26.34 12.05 2.12
C ARG A 285 25.05 11.34 1.75
N GLY A 286 24.18 11.23 2.73
CA GLY A 286 22.96 10.46 2.66
C GLY A 286 21.71 11.33 2.63
N ARG A 287 20.72 10.88 1.88
CA ARG A 287 19.36 11.40 1.93
C ARG A 287 18.41 10.27 2.29
N VAL A 288 17.60 10.50 3.33
CA VAL A 288 16.51 9.62 3.72
C VAL A 288 15.27 10.07 2.97
N GLU A 289 14.70 9.18 2.19
CA GLU A 289 13.46 9.39 1.44
C GLU A 289 12.45 8.30 1.79
N ILE A 290 11.16 8.59 1.60
CA ILE A 290 10.12 7.58 1.70
C ILE A 290 10.02 6.93 0.32
N ALA A 291 10.13 5.61 0.28
CA ALA A 291 9.95 4.83 -0.93
C ALA A 291 9.04 3.63 -0.64
N SER A 292 8.48 3.05 -1.70
CA SER A 292 7.67 1.84 -1.59
C SER A 292 8.55 0.64 -1.21
N ALA A 293 8.22 -0.03 -0.10
CA ALA A 293 8.90 -1.26 0.30
C ALA A 293 8.52 -2.45 -0.59
N SER A 294 7.29 -2.44 -1.11
CA SER A 294 6.74 -3.46 -1.99
C SER A 294 5.58 -2.85 -2.80
N PRO A 295 5.46 -3.18 -4.10
CA PRO A 295 4.31 -2.77 -4.91
C PRO A 295 3.02 -3.50 -4.48
N LYS A 296 3.12 -4.65 -3.81
CA LYS A 296 1.94 -5.40 -3.38
C LYS A 296 1.36 -4.80 -2.10
N MET A 297 0.16 -4.24 -2.19
CA MET A 297 -0.60 -3.85 -0.99
C MET A 297 -1.17 -5.09 -0.31
N GLU A 298 -0.87 -5.28 0.97
CA GLU A 298 -1.45 -6.33 1.81
C GLU A 298 -2.61 -5.77 2.64
N SER A 299 -3.51 -6.64 3.11
CA SER A 299 -4.59 -6.22 4.01
C SER A 299 -4.09 -5.73 5.38
N SER A 300 -2.84 -6.07 5.72
CA SER A 300 -2.10 -5.62 6.89
C SER A 300 -1.34 -4.32 6.67
N SER A 301 -1.24 -3.85 5.42
CA SER A 301 -0.57 -2.61 5.08
C SER A 301 -1.31 -1.45 5.73
N LEU A 302 -0.70 -0.89 6.77
CA LEU A 302 -1.17 0.35 7.39
C LEU A 302 -0.89 1.49 6.41
N GLY A 303 -1.95 2.18 6.01
CA GLY A 303 -1.86 3.48 5.34
C GLY A 303 -1.40 4.57 6.29
#